data_AF-A0A1G2YN92-F1
#
_entry.id   AF-A0A1G2YN92-F1
#
_cell.length_a   1.000
_cell.length_b   1.000
_cell.length_c   1.000
_cell.angle_alpha   90.00
_cell.angle_beta   90.00
_cell.angle_gamma   90.00
#
_symmetry.space_group_name_H-M   'P 1'
#
loop_
_entity.id
_entity.type
_entity.pdbx_description
1 polymer ?
#
loop_
_entity_poly.entity_id
_entity_poly.type
_entity_poly.pdbx_seq_one_letter_code
_entity_poly.pdbx_strand_id
1 'polypeptide(L)'
;MKFDNRTMPESVAGEAAVLGSMLIDTESIPKVIEIIGDNPQAFYHLENRLIYEAIIHLYEKFAYPNKNVSRPVEFKVTIQKLVAELESKNRLELVGGVNYIAQLTRAAKPKNQLLKLIEIIKGEK
;
A
#
# COMPACT_ATOMS: atom_id res chain seq x y z
N MET A 1 27.98 -19.69 7.18
CA MET A 1 26.99 -18.83 6.51
C MET A 1 26.61 -17.72 7.49
N LYS A 2 26.92 -16.46 7.16
CA LYS A 2 26.55 -15.32 8.00
C LYS A 2 25.11 -14.96 7.67
N PHE A 3 24.19 -15.21 8.59
CA PHE A 3 22.88 -14.58 8.56
C PHE A 3 23.10 -13.16 9.07
N ASP A 4 23.20 -12.18 8.16
CA ASP A 4 23.28 -10.77 8.54
C ASP A 4 21.93 -10.35 9.12
N ASN A 5 21.83 -10.49 10.44
CA ASN A 5 20.70 -10.09 11.27
C ASN A 5 20.64 -8.55 11.45
N ARG A 6 20.95 -7.78 10.39
CA ARG A 6 21.14 -6.32 10.43
C ARG A 6 20.17 -5.50 9.56
N THR A 7 19.27 -6.17 8.83
CA THR A 7 18.19 -5.55 8.05
C THR A 7 16.96 -6.43 8.29
N MET A 8 15.94 -6.05 9.06
CA MET A 8 14.83 -5.26 8.55
C MET A 8 13.86 -4.83 9.70
N PRO A 9 14.24 -3.88 10.57
CA PRO A 9 13.26 -2.98 11.18
C PRO A 9 12.73 -1.97 10.15
N GLU A 10 13.55 -1.66 9.13
CA GLU A 10 13.21 -0.76 8.04
C GLU A 10 12.20 -1.34 7.04
N SER A 11 12.05 -2.67 6.88
CA SER A 11 11.06 -3.19 5.93
C SER A 11 9.64 -3.00 6.45
N VAL A 12 9.37 -3.28 7.73
CA VAL A 12 8.05 -3.03 8.36
C VAL A 12 7.71 -1.54 8.27
N ALA A 13 8.64 -0.68 8.70
CA ALA A 13 8.44 0.77 8.69
C ALA A 13 8.35 1.33 7.25
N GLY A 14 9.08 0.75 6.30
CA GLY A 14 9.09 1.11 4.90
C GLY A 14 7.80 0.71 4.18
N GLU A 15 7.33 -0.52 4.39
CA GLU A 15 6.03 -0.97 3.91
C GLU A 15 4.89 -0.11 4.47
N ALA A 16 4.91 0.14 5.79
CA ALA A 16 3.93 1.00 6.43
C ALA A 16 3.96 2.43 5.87
N ALA A 17 5.15 2.95 5.59
CA ALA A 17 5.34 4.25 4.96
C ALA A 17 4.79 4.30 3.53
N VAL A 18 5.02 3.27 2.72
CA VAL A 18 4.50 3.17 1.35
C VAL A 18 2.97 3.14 1.36
N LEU A 19 2.37 2.25 2.15
CA LEU A 19 0.91 2.16 2.27
C LEU A 19 0.31 3.44 2.86
N GLY A 20 0.98 4.03 3.85
CA GLY A 20 0.62 5.32 4.43
C GLY A 20 0.59 6.43 3.39
N SER A 21 1.63 6.54 2.57
CA SER A 21 1.69 7.53 1.49
C SER A 21 0.56 7.33 0.47
N MET A 22 0.22 6.09 0.11
CA MET A 22 -0.93 5.78 -0.76
C MET A 22 -2.29 6.24 -0.19
N LEU A 23 -2.44 6.30 1.14
CA LEU A 23 -3.66 6.77 1.81
C LEU A 23 -3.72 8.30 1.96
N ILE A 24 -2.57 8.96 1.99
CA ILE A 24 -2.47 10.42 2.17
C ILE A 24 -2.48 11.16 0.83
N ASP A 25 -1.69 10.69 -0.12
CA ASP A 25 -1.39 11.33 -1.39
C ASP A 25 -1.95 10.53 -2.58
N THR A 26 -2.81 11.16 -3.37
CA THR A 26 -3.48 10.55 -4.53
C THR A 26 -2.50 10.23 -5.66
N GLU A 27 -1.37 10.94 -5.75
CA GLU A 27 -0.32 10.65 -6.73
C GLU A 27 0.56 9.45 -6.35
N SER A 28 0.55 9.05 -5.07
CA SER A 28 1.38 7.95 -4.58
C SER A 28 0.89 6.59 -5.11
N ILE A 29 -0.42 6.37 -5.23
CA ILE A 29 -0.98 5.11 -5.72
C ILE A 29 -0.50 4.75 -7.13
N PRO A 30 -0.68 5.58 -8.18
CA PRO A 30 -0.23 5.25 -9.52
C PRO A 30 1.28 5.06 -9.58
N LYS A 31 2.06 5.78 -8.76
CA LYS A 31 3.52 5.63 -8.73
C LYS A 31 3.97 4.31 -8.12
N VAL A 32 3.30 3.85 -7.06
CA VAL A 32 3.57 2.54 -6.48
C VAL A 32 3.19 1.43 -7.46
N ILE A 33 2.03 1.55 -8.13
CA ILE A 33 1.59 0.59 -9.17
C ILE A 33 2.58 0.54 -10.33
N GLU A 34 3.11 1.66 -10.79
CA GLU A 34 4.10 1.69 -11.88
C GLU A 34 5.35 0.85 -11.58
N ILE A 35 5.77 0.81 -10.30
CA ILE A 35 7.02 0.17 -9.91
C ILE A 35 6.81 -1.28 -9.41
N ILE A 36 5.81 -1.50 -8.56
CA ILE A 36 5.48 -2.78 -7.92
C ILE A 36 4.50 -3.61 -8.77
N GLY A 37 3.67 -2.97 -9.59
CA GLY A 37 2.58 -3.63 -10.32
C GLY A 37 1.46 -4.12 -9.41
N ASP A 38 0.55 -4.94 -9.94
CA ASP A 38 -0.46 -5.65 -9.12
C ASP A 38 0.15 -6.90 -8.46
N ASN A 39 1.25 -6.71 -7.73
CA ASN A 39 1.96 -7.78 -7.04
C ASN A 39 2.02 -7.53 -5.53
N PRO A 40 0.97 -7.92 -4.78
CA PRO A 40 0.98 -7.83 -3.32
C PRO A 40 2.11 -8.61 -2.67
N GLN A 41 2.68 -9.63 -3.34
CA GLN A 41 3.81 -10.38 -2.81
C GLN A 41 5.08 -9.53 -2.71
N ALA A 42 5.15 -8.32 -3.26
CA ALA A 42 6.29 -7.44 -3.02
C ALA A 42 6.43 -7.06 -1.53
N PHE A 43 5.31 -6.96 -0.80
CA PHE A 43 5.32 -6.71 0.64
C PHE A 43 5.67 -7.98 1.40
N TYR A 44 6.53 -7.90 2.41
CA TYR A 44 6.91 -9.03 3.26
C TYR A 44 5.79 -9.41 4.23
N HIS A 45 5.17 -8.43 4.91
CA HIS A 45 4.16 -8.69 5.94
C HIS A 45 2.79 -8.97 5.33
N LEU A 46 2.15 -10.06 5.77
CA LEU A 46 0.86 -10.49 5.24
C LEU A 46 -0.19 -9.39 5.35
N GLU A 47 -0.23 -8.70 6.49
CA GLU A 47 -1.13 -7.58 6.77
C GLU A 47 -0.97 -6.48 5.71
N ASN A 48 0.28 -6.14 5.38
CA ASN A 48 0.59 -5.13 4.37
C ASN A 48 0.27 -5.61 2.94
N ARG A 49 0.43 -6.91 2.65
CA ARG A 49 -0.03 -7.49 1.36
C ARG A 49 -1.54 -7.32 1.21
N LEU A 50 -2.31 -7.67 2.24
CA LEU A 50 -3.77 -7.59 2.23
C LEU A 50 -4.26 -6.15 2.12
N ILE A 51 -3.59 -5.21 2.79
CA ILE A 51 -3.91 -3.79 2.67
C ILE A 51 -3.57 -3.27 1.27
N TYR A 52 -2.41 -3.63 0.72
CA TYR A 52 -2.03 -3.26 -0.64
C TYR A 52 -3.07 -3.75 -1.66
N GLU A 53 -3.41 -5.04 -1.62
CA GLU A 53 -4.43 -5.65 -2.47
C GLU A 53 -5.77 -4.89 -2.39
N ALA A 54 -6.22 -4.54 -1.18
CA ALA A 54 -7.44 -3.77 -0.99
C ALA A 54 -7.35 -2.33 -1.56
N ILE A 55 -6.20 -1.66 -1.42
CA ILE A 55 -5.95 -0.34 -2.01
C ILE A 55 -5.99 -0.42 -3.53
N ILE A 56 -5.35 -1.42 -4.14
CA ILE A 56 -5.35 -1.62 -5.59
C ILE A 56 -6.76 -1.88 -6.10
N HIS A 57 -7.50 -2.80 -5.48
CA HIS A 57 -8.88 -3.09 -5.87
C HIS A 57 -9.78 -1.84 -5.82
N LEU A 58 -9.68 -1.04 -4.74
CA LEU A 58 -10.42 0.22 -4.65
C LEU A 58 -9.99 1.22 -5.73
N TYR A 59 -8.68 1.35 -5.97
CA TYR A 59 -8.17 2.25 -7.00
C TYR A 59 -8.66 1.84 -8.38
N GLU A 60 -8.54 0.58 -8.77
CA GLU A 60 -9.01 0.08 -10.07
C GLU A 60 -10.51 0.28 -10.25
N LYS A 61 -11.30 -0.03 -9.23
CA LYS A 61 -12.77 0.08 -9.25
C LYS A 61 -13.25 1.51 -9.47
N PHE A 62 -12.57 2.51 -8.91
CA PHE A 62 -13.06 3.89 -8.88
C PHE A 62 -12.26 4.87 -9.75
N ALA A 63 -10.97 4.62 -9.97
CA ALA A 63 -10.15 5.42 -10.88
C ALA A 63 -10.46 5.09 -12.35
N TYR A 64 -11.03 3.92 -12.64
CA TYR A 64 -11.48 3.52 -13.97
C TYR A 64 -12.99 3.24 -13.96
N PRO A 65 -13.84 4.27 -13.93
CA PRO A 65 -15.29 4.12 -13.71
C PRO A 65 -16.02 3.35 -14.82
N ASN A 66 -15.37 3.15 -15.98
CA ASN A 66 -15.84 2.25 -17.03
C ASN A 66 -14.69 1.82 -17.94
N LYS A 67 -14.93 0.76 -18.74
CA LYS A 67 -13.96 0.14 -19.66
C LYS A 67 -13.42 1.05 -20.77
N ASN A 68 -14.01 2.23 -21.02
CA ASN A 68 -13.57 3.16 -22.06
C ASN A 68 -12.61 4.24 -21.51
N VAL A 69 -12.30 4.20 -20.22
CA VAL A 69 -11.38 5.15 -19.59
C VAL A 69 -9.95 4.63 -19.70
N SER A 70 -9.16 5.20 -20.61
CA SER A 70 -7.75 4.80 -20.79
C SER A 70 -6.78 5.41 -19.77
N ARG A 71 -7.22 6.39 -18.97
CA ARG A 71 -6.40 7.05 -17.94
C ARG A 71 -7.17 7.17 -16.64
N PRO A 72 -6.54 6.88 -15.48
CA PRO A 72 -7.22 6.95 -14.21
C PRO A 72 -7.73 8.36 -13.94
N VAL A 73 -8.96 8.47 -13.44
CA VAL A 73 -9.46 9.72 -12.86
C VAL A 73 -8.83 9.93 -11.48
N GLU A 74 -8.83 11.17 -11.00
CA GLU A 74 -8.36 11.46 -9.64
C GLU A 74 -9.25 10.73 -8.62
N PHE A 75 -8.62 9.86 -7.82
CA PHE A 75 -9.31 9.07 -6.82
C PHE A 75 -8.46 8.92 -5.56
N LYS A 76 -9.08 9.20 -4.41
CA LYS A 76 -8.47 9.01 -3.10
C LYS A 76 -9.07 7.79 -2.38
N VAL A 77 -8.21 6.85 -2.04
CA VAL A 77 -8.53 5.79 -1.08
C VAL A 77 -8.49 6.40 0.32
N THR A 78 -9.64 6.46 0.97
CA THR A 78 -9.75 6.96 2.36
C THR A 78 -9.73 5.81 3.35
N ILE A 79 -9.36 6.07 4.60
CA ILE A 79 -9.41 5.09 5.69
C ILE A 79 -10.78 4.41 5.74
N GLN A 80 -11.87 5.18 5.67
CA GLN A 80 -13.23 4.62 5.72
C GLN A 80 -13.52 3.64 4.59
N LYS A 81 -13.09 3.95 3.35
CA LYS A 81 -13.26 3.05 2.22
C LYS A 81 -12.42 1.79 2.35
N LEU A 82 -11.18 1.92 2.81
CA LEU A 82 -10.29 0.80 3.03
C LEU A 82 -10.81 -0.13 4.14
N VAL A 83 -11.30 0.45 5.25
CA VAL A 83 -11.94 -0.29 6.34
C VAL A 83 -13.15 -1.05 5.81
N ALA A 84 -14.08 -0.39 5.11
CA ALA A 84 -15.28 -1.03 4.57
C ALA A 84 -14.94 -2.16 3.58
N GLU A 85 -13.94 -1.98 2.73
CA GLU A 85 -13.43 -3.00 1.82
C GLU A 85 -12.91 -4.22 2.57
N LEU A 86 -12.07 -4.02 3.59
CA LEU A 86 -11.50 -5.09 4.41
C LEU A 86 -12.56 -5.80 5.26
N GLU A 87 -13.52 -5.07 5.83
CA GLU A 87 -14.66 -5.63 6.57
C GLU A 87 -15.53 -6.51 5.68
N SER A 88 -15.86 -6.04 4.47
CA SER A 88 -16.66 -6.81 3.51
C SER A 88 -16.02 -8.15 3.12
N LYS A 89 -14.68 -8.22 3.23
CA LYS A 89 -13.87 -9.42 2.96
C LYS A 89 -13.52 -10.22 4.23
N ASN A 90 -14.00 -9.83 5.41
CA ASN A 90 -13.63 -10.41 6.72
C ASN A 90 -12.12 -10.39 6.99
N ARG A 91 -11.41 -9.37 6.49
CA ARG A 91 -9.95 -9.21 6.62
C ARG A 91 -9.52 -8.07 7.56
N LEU A 92 -10.45 -7.25 8.05
CA LEU A 92 -10.11 -6.08 8.90
C LEU A 92 -9.29 -6.49 10.14
N GLU A 93 -9.75 -7.51 10.87
CA GLU A 93 -9.05 -7.98 12.07
C GLU A 93 -7.70 -8.62 11.73
N LEU A 94 -7.59 -9.27 10.56
CA LEU A 94 -6.34 -9.89 10.10
C LEU A 94 -5.24 -8.87 9.83
N VAL A 95 -5.59 -7.62 9.54
CA VAL A 95 -4.63 -6.54 9.30
C VAL A 95 -4.38 -5.66 10.54
N GLY A 96 -4.86 -6.06 11.72
CA GLY A 96 -4.69 -5.28 12.96
C GLY A 96 -5.75 -4.20 13.18
N GLY A 97 -6.87 -4.27 12.45
CA GLY A 97 -8.05 -3.43 12.65
C GLY A 97 -7.86 -1.98 12.21
N VAL A 98 -8.87 -1.15 12.50
CA VAL A 98 -8.88 0.28 12.16
C VAL A 98 -7.67 1.02 12.73
N ASN A 99 -7.18 0.59 13.90
CA ASN A 99 -6.03 1.20 14.55
C ASN A 99 -4.73 1.05 13.74
N TYR A 100 -4.50 -0.11 13.12
CA TYR A 100 -3.32 -0.28 12.28
C TYR A 100 -3.40 0.59 11.02
N ILE A 101 -4.57 0.63 10.36
CA ILE A 101 -4.80 1.49 9.19
C ILE A 101 -4.56 2.97 9.53
N ALA A 102 -5.04 3.43 10.68
CA ALA A 102 -4.77 4.79 11.16
C ALA A 102 -3.28 5.04 11.40
N GLN A 103 -2.54 4.06 11.92
CA GLN A 103 -1.09 4.17 12.10
C GLN A 103 -0.33 4.27 10.77
N LEU A 104 -0.75 3.57 9.72
CA LEU A 104 -0.14 3.69 8.39
C LEU A 104 -0.09 5.15 7.91
N THR A 105 -1.19 5.88 8.08
CA THR A 105 -1.23 7.30 7.65
C THR A 105 -0.21 8.19 8.36
N ARG A 106 0.22 7.83 9.57
CA ARG A 106 1.25 8.54 10.33
C ARG A 106 2.66 8.16 9.87
N ALA A 107 2.82 7.01 9.23
CA ALA A 107 4.08 6.54 8.68
C ALA A 107 4.38 7.14 7.29
N ALA A 108 3.39 7.77 6.64
CA ALA A 108 3.51 8.35 5.32
C ALA A 108 4.77 9.23 5.15
N LYS A 109 5.40 9.11 4.00
CA LYS A 109 6.64 9.82 3.65
C LYS A 109 6.46 10.72 2.43
N PRO A 110 7.22 11.82 2.32
CA PRO A 110 7.22 12.66 1.13
C PRO A 110 7.73 11.89 -0.10
N LYS A 111 7.32 12.33 -1.29
CA LYS A 111 7.55 11.67 -2.58
C LYS A 111 8.99 11.21 -2.82
N ASN A 112 9.98 12.05 -2.50
CA ASN A 112 11.39 11.71 -2.69
C ASN A 112 11.88 10.53 -1.82
N GLN A 113 11.34 10.39 -0.61
CA GLN A 113 11.62 9.25 0.27
C GLN A 113 10.79 8.04 -0.13
N LEU A 114 9.53 8.25 -0.52
CA LEU A 114 8.65 7.19 -1.03
C LEU A 114 9.30 6.42 -2.18
N LEU A 115 9.83 7.12 -3.20
CA LEU A 115 10.49 6.46 -4.35
C LEU A 115 11.62 5.53 -3.92
N LYS A 116 12.44 5.96 -2.95
CA LYS A 116 13.53 5.13 -2.43
C LYS A 116 13.00 3.87 -1.74
N LEU A 117 11.92 4.00 -0.97
CA LEU A 117 11.31 2.88 -0.25
C LEU A 117 10.68 1.86 -1.20
N ILE A 118 10.01 2.32 -2.26
CA ILE A 118 9.40 1.43 -3.25
C ILE A 118 10.47 0.59 -3.96
N GLU A 119 11.60 1.20 -4.33
CA GLU A 119 12.73 0.48 -4.95
C GLU A 119 13.35 -0.56 -4.01
N ILE A 120 13.43 -0.27 -2.70
CA ILE A 120 13.89 -1.24 -1.69
C ILE A 120 12.93 -2.43 -1.64
N ILE A 121 11.62 -2.19 -1.48
CA ILE A 121 10.61 -3.26 -1.42
C ILE A 121 10.66 -4.14 -2.67
N LYS A 122 10.87 -3.54 -3.84
CA LYS A 122 11.00 -4.28 -5.10
C LYS A 122 12.28 -5.12 -5.18
N GLY A 123 13.40 -4.60 -4.69
CA GLY A 123 14.72 -5.25 -4.75
C GLY A 123 14.96 -6.32 -3.68
N GLU A 124 14.14 -6.39 -2.64
CA GLU A 124 14.23 -7.42 -1.59
C GLU A 124 13.73 -8.82 -2.05
N LYS A 125 13.32 -8.99 -3.32
CA LYS A 125 12.85 -10.27 -3.87
C LYS A 125 13.49 -10.67 -5.19
#